data_AF-A0A922Z4I6-F1
#
_entry.id   AF-A0A922Z4I6-F1
#
_cell.length_a   1.000
_cell.length_b   1.000
_cell.length_c   1.000
_cell.angle_alpha   90.00
_cell.angle_beta   90.00
_cell.angle_gamma   90.00
#
_symmetry.space_group_name_H-M   'P 1'
#
loop_
_entity.id
_entity.type
_entity.pdbx_description
1 polymer ?
#
loop_
_entity_poly.entity_id
_entity_poly.type
_entity_poly.pdbx_seq_one_letter_code
_entity_poly.pdbx_strand_id
1 'polypeptide(L)'
;MALAIEAAQAQIDPYLRKRYVLPLTSVPPILRQCAIDLACWQLAPAADRMSEEIEKRAKLRLDFLKDVAAGKAEIVELETLGGSTGGAVDASSGSGAAFSAEPRRWTGEIL
;
A
#
# COMPACT_ATOMS: atom_id res chain seq x y z
N MET A 1 9.59 -10.71 13.96
CA MET A 1 8.98 -10.07 12.75
C MET A 1 7.52 -10.42 12.56
N ALA A 2 7.08 -11.69 12.73
CA ALA A 2 5.67 -12.06 12.52
C ALA A 2 4.67 -11.27 13.39
N LEU A 3 4.96 -11.09 14.69
CA LEU A 3 4.09 -10.37 15.63
C LEU A 3 3.79 -8.92 15.21
N ALA A 4 4.78 -8.22 14.62
CA ALA A 4 4.62 -6.83 14.20
C ALA A 4 3.76 -6.71 12.92
N ILE A 5 3.82 -7.71 12.04
CA ILE A 5 2.99 -7.76 10.83
C ILE A 5 1.54 -8.04 11.22
N GLU A 6 1.30 -8.96 12.15
CA GLU A 6 -0.04 -9.24 12.67
C GLU A 6 -0.64 -8.01 13.37
N ALA A 7 0.15 -7.32 14.21
CA ALA A 7 -0.27 -6.08 14.85
C ALA A 7 -0.58 -4.97 13.84
N ALA A 8 0.25 -4.82 12.79
CA ALA A 8 -0.01 -3.87 11.71
C ALA A 8 -1.28 -4.23 10.91
N GLN A 9 -1.50 -5.51 10.61
CA GLN A 9 -2.73 -5.97 9.96
C GLN A 9 -3.96 -5.68 10.81
N ALA A 10 -3.92 -5.99 12.11
CA ALA A 10 -5.01 -5.70 13.04
C ALA A 10 -5.33 -4.19 13.13
N GLN A 11 -4.34 -3.32 12.94
CA GLN A 11 -4.55 -1.88 12.85
C GLN A 11 -5.17 -1.43 11.52
N ILE A 12 -4.82 -2.06 10.40
CA ILE A 12 -5.32 -1.71 9.06
C ILE A 12 -6.78 -2.18 8.87
N ASP A 13 -7.10 -3.37 9.37
CA ASP A 13 -8.41 -4.03 9.25
C ASP A 13 -9.62 -3.12 9.55
N PRO A 14 -9.68 -2.38 10.67
CA PRO A 14 -10.82 -1.51 10.99
C PRO A 14 -10.99 -0.32 10.04
N TYR A 15 -9.91 0.17 9.40
CA TYR A 15 -10.02 1.22 8.39
C TYR A 15 -10.68 0.68 7.11
N LEU A 16 -10.39 -0.58 6.76
CA LEU A 16 -10.93 -1.24 5.57
C LEU A 16 -12.37 -1.70 5.77
N ARG A 17 -12.75 -2.20 6.97
CA ARG A 17 -14.14 -2.63 7.28
C ARG A 17 -15.21 -1.56 7.03
N LYS A 18 -14.83 -0.28 7.04
CA LYS A 18 -15.75 0.83 6.74
C LYS A 18 -16.21 0.85 5.28
N ARG A 19 -15.41 0.29 4.35
CA ARG A 19 -15.66 0.39 2.91
C ARG A 19 -15.64 -0.92 2.14
N TYR A 20 -14.92 -1.93 2.65
CA TYR A 20 -14.71 -3.20 1.95
C TYR A 20 -15.27 -4.37 2.77
N VAL A 21 -15.75 -5.40 2.08
CA VAL A 21 -16.21 -6.64 2.70
C VAL A 21 -14.98 -7.42 3.14
N LEU A 22 -14.89 -7.78 4.42
CA LEU A 22 -13.89 -8.71 4.93
C LEU A 22 -14.52 -10.09 5.18
N PRO A 23 -13.80 -11.20 4.96
CA PRO A 23 -12.37 -11.29 4.62
C PRO A 23 -12.06 -11.01 3.14
N LEU A 24 -10.96 -10.28 2.89
CA LEU A 24 -10.47 -10.00 1.52
C LEU A 24 -9.85 -11.26 0.92
N THR A 25 -10.35 -11.72 -0.22
CA THR A 25 -9.84 -12.91 -0.94
C THR A 25 -8.44 -12.71 -1.53
N SER A 26 -8.10 -11.47 -1.87
CA SER A 26 -6.78 -11.07 -2.35
C SER A 26 -6.38 -9.76 -1.67
N VAL A 27 -5.13 -9.67 -1.20
CA VAL A 27 -4.58 -8.45 -0.59
C VAL A 27 -3.76 -7.72 -1.65
N PRO A 28 -4.20 -6.53 -2.10
CA PRO A 28 -3.44 -5.72 -3.04
C PRO A 28 -2.02 -5.39 -2.55
N PRO A 29 -1.05 -5.25 -3.47
CA PRO A 29 0.34 -4.96 -3.12
C PRO A 29 0.49 -3.66 -2.31
N ILE A 30 -0.40 -2.67 -2.55
CA ILE A 30 -0.39 -1.41 -1.80
C ILE A 30 -0.70 -1.60 -0.30
N LEU A 31 -1.66 -2.47 0.04
CA LEU A 31 -2.00 -2.77 1.44
C LEU A 31 -0.88 -3.55 2.12
N ARG A 32 -0.24 -4.47 1.38
CA ARG A 32 0.93 -5.20 1.86
C ARG A 32 2.07 -4.25 2.20
N GLN A 33 2.34 -3.27 1.33
CA GLN A 33 3.37 -2.28 1.56
C GLN A 33 3.05 -1.39 2.78
N CYS A 34 1.79 -0.98 2.95
CA CYS A 34 1.35 -0.26 4.15
C CYS A 34 1.62 -1.07 5.43
N ALA A 35 1.28 -2.37 5.43
CA ALA A 35 1.52 -3.25 6.57
C ALA A 35 3.01 -3.40 6.88
N ILE A 36 3.86 -3.52 5.86
CA ILE A 36 5.31 -3.60 6.02
C ILE A 36 5.88 -2.31 6.62
N ASP A 37 5.50 -1.15 6.09
CA ASP A 37 5.99 0.15 6.56
C ASP A 37 5.55 0.41 8.02
N LEU A 38 4.32 0.03 8.39
CA LEU A 38 3.82 0.11 9.77
C LEU A 38 4.51 -0.87 10.71
N ALA A 39 4.73 -2.12 10.27
CA ALA A 39 5.47 -3.11 11.04
C ALA A 39 6.92 -2.66 11.27
N CYS A 40 7.55 -2.05 10.26
CA CYS A 40 8.90 -1.49 10.36
C CYS A 40 8.97 -0.38 11.42
N TRP A 41 7.97 0.50 11.47
CA TRP A 41 7.85 1.51 12.52
C TRP A 41 7.68 0.90 13.92
N GLN A 42 6.84 -0.13 14.08
CA GLN A 42 6.68 -0.82 15.37
C GLN A 42 7.95 -1.55 15.82
N LEU A 43 8.80 -1.98 14.89
CA LEU A 43 10.10 -2.60 15.16
C LEU A 43 11.23 -1.57 15.41
N ALA A 44 11.06 -0.32 14.98
CA ALA A 44 12.05 0.74 15.13
C ALA A 44 12.53 0.99 16.58
N PRO A 45 11.68 1.04 17.62
CA PRO A 45 12.13 1.24 19.00
C PRO A 45 12.98 0.07 19.54
N ALA A 46 12.85 -1.13 18.96
CA ALA A 46 13.69 -2.27 19.31
C ALA A 46 15.05 -2.27 18.58
N ALA A 47 15.23 -1.41 17.58
CA ALA A 47 16.38 -1.41 16.67
C ALA A 47 17.35 -0.23 16.87
N ASP A 48 17.13 0.61 17.90
CA ASP A 48 17.96 1.80 18.25
C ASP A 48 18.11 2.85 17.14
N ARG A 49 17.42 2.66 16.00
CA ARG A 49 17.44 3.54 14.83
C ARG A 49 16.04 4.03 14.54
N MET A 50 15.55 4.94 15.37
CA MET A 50 14.35 5.71 15.03
C MET A 50 14.76 6.80 14.02
N SER A 51 14.81 6.42 12.74
CA SER A 51 15.04 7.38 11.66
C SER A 51 13.74 8.15 11.41
N GLU A 52 13.80 9.48 11.39
CA GLU A 52 12.68 10.36 11.04
C GLU A 52 12.01 9.95 9.71
N GLU A 53 12.77 9.31 8.82
CA GLU A 53 12.29 8.78 7.54
C GLU A 53 11.29 7.63 7.70
N ILE A 54 11.51 6.73 8.67
CA ILE A 54 10.62 5.59 8.95
C ILE A 54 9.31 6.11 9.53
N GLU A 55 9.39 7.05 10.47
CA GLU A 55 8.21 7.71 11.04
C GLU A 55 7.42 8.46 9.96
N LYS A 56 8.10 9.25 9.13
CA LYS A 56 7.47 9.97 8.01
C LYS A 56 6.78 9.03 7.03
N ARG A 57 7.42 7.90 6.70
CA ARG A 57 6.84 6.89 5.81
C ARG A 57 5.61 6.24 6.43
N ALA A 58 5.68 5.83 7.69
CA ALA A 58 4.54 5.25 8.41
C ALA A 58 3.37 6.25 8.52
N LYS A 59 3.65 7.53 8.76
CA LYS A 59 2.64 8.59 8.79
C LYS A 59 1.94 8.77 7.45
N LEU A 60 2.69 8.81 6.35
CA LEU A 60 2.11 8.87 5.00
C LEU A 60 1.19 7.67 4.71
N ARG A 61 1.56 6.47 5.18
CA ARG A 61 0.70 5.28 5.06
C ARG A 61 -0.58 5.38 5.88
N LEU A 62 -0.49 5.91 7.11
CA LEU A 62 -1.67 6.15 7.96
C LEU A 62 -2.61 7.19 7.34
N ASP A 63 -2.07 8.27 6.79
CA ASP A 63 -2.91 9.29 6.14
C ASP A 63 -3.57 8.74 4.88
N PHE A 64 -2.88 7.92 4.08
CA PHE A 64 -3.51 7.18 2.98
C PHE A 64 -4.64 6.26 3.46
N LEU A 65 -4.44 5.49 4.53
CA LEU A 65 -5.48 4.62 5.12
C LEU A 65 -6.69 5.41 5.61
N LYS A 66 -6.48 6.60 6.18
CA LYS A 66 -7.56 7.52 6.57
C LYS A 66 -8.29 8.07 5.35
N ASP A 67 -7.58 8.44 4.29
CA ASP A 67 -8.20 8.93 3.05
C ASP A 67 -9.01 7.83 2.36
N VAL A 68 -8.55 6.58 2.41
CA VAL A 68 -9.32 5.41 1.97
C VAL A 68 -10.57 5.25 2.83
N ALA A 69 -10.45 5.30 4.16
CA ALA A 69 -11.59 5.19 5.07
C ALA A 69 -12.60 6.35 4.96
N ALA A 70 -12.12 7.56 4.65
CA ALA A 70 -12.93 8.75 4.38
C ALA A 70 -13.51 8.76 2.96
N GLY A 71 -12.97 7.91 2.09
CA GLY A 71 -13.44 7.72 0.73
C GLY A 71 -12.90 8.68 -0.32
N LYS A 72 -11.79 9.36 -0.02
CA LYS A 72 -11.06 10.21 -0.95
C LYS A 72 -10.09 9.42 -1.84
N ALA A 73 -9.65 8.26 -1.35
CA ALA A 73 -8.80 7.33 -2.08
C ALA A 73 -9.53 5.98 -2.27
N GLU A 74 -9.40 5.41 -3.45
CA GLU A 74 -10.03 4.14 -3.81
C GLU A 74 -8.97 3.17 -4.31
N ILE A 75 -9.08 1.92 -3.89
CA ILE A 75 -8.16 0.87 -4.32
C ILE A 75 -8.83 0.19 -5.50
N VAL A 76 -8.39 0.52 -6.71
CA VAL A 76 -8.98 0.06 -7.99
C VAL A 76 -9.08 -1.47 -8.07
N GLU A 77 -8.22 -2.19 -7.34
CA GLU A 77 -8.17 -3.65 -7.30
C GLU A 77 -9.13 -4.31 -6.30
N LEU A 78 -9.88 -3.53 -5.50
CA LEU A 78 -10.85 -4.03 -4.53
C LEU A 78 -12.26 -3.55 -4.84
N GLU A 79 -13.21 -4.49 -4.83
CA GLU A 79 -14.63 -4.18 -5.00
C GLU A 79 -15.17 -3.45 -3.75
N THR A 80 -15.67 -2.23 -3.93
CA THR A 80 -16.29 -1.45 -2.84
C THR A 80 -17.74 -1.89 -2.61
N LEU A 81 -18.23 -1.79 -1.37
CA LEU A 81 -19.57 -2.25 -0.96
C LEU A 81 -20.75 -1.50 -1.63
N GLY A 82 -20.52 -0.48 -2.45
CA GLY A 82 -21.55 0.51 -2.77
C GLY A 82 -21.42 1.31 -4.05
N GLY A 83 -20.64 0.89 -5.05
CA GLY A 83 -20.80 1.54 -6.36
C GLY A 83 -19.71 1.27 -7.37
N SER A 84 -20.13 0.73 -8.51
CA SER A 84 -19.47 0.93 -9.79
C SER A 84 -19.18 2.41 -10.01
N THR A 85 -17.91 2.79 -10.12
CA THR A 85 -17.51 3.95 -10.95
C THR A 85 -16.20 3.61 -11.62
N GLY A 86 -16.33 2.96 -12.77
CA GLY A 86 -15.44 3.27 -13.88
C GLY A 86 -15.61 4.75 -14.20
N GLY A 87 -14.60 5.54 -13.83
CA GLY A 87 -14.55 6.97 -14.11
C GLY A 87 -13.17 7.28 -14.67
N ALA A 88 -13.09 7.36 -16.00
CA ALA A 88 -11.91 7.76 -16.74
C ALA A 88 -11.33 9.07 -16.16
N VAL A 89 -10.07 9.03 -15.70
CA VAL A 89 -9.30 10.25 -15.46
C VAL A 89 -8.45 10.49 -16.71
N ASP A 90 -8.94 11.41 -17.53
CA ASP A 90 -8.15 12.07 -18.57
C ASP A 90 -7.06 12.90 -17.87
N ALA A 91 -5.92 12.26 -17.62
CA ALA A 91 -4.78 12.91 -16.99
C ALA A 91 -3.89 13.55 -18.06
N SER A 92 -4.41 14.58 -18.72
CA SER A 92 -3.56 15.56 -19.40
C SER A 92 -3.00 16.54 -18.36
N SER A 93 -1.89 16.17 -17.69
CA SER A 93 -0.97 17.15 -17.10
C SER A 93 0.40 16.54 -16.81
N GLY A 94 1.34 16.81 -17.72
CA GLY A 94 2.71 17.20 -17.40
C GLY A 94 3.64 16.20 -16.70
N SER A 95 4.57 15.67 -17.49
CA SER A 95 5.82 14.98 -17.09
C SER A 95 5.67 13.51 -16.64
N GLY A 96 5.44 12.66 -17.64
CA GLY A 96 5.59 11.21 -17.50
C GLY A 96 7.06 10.80 -17.48
N ALA A 97 7.59 10.48 -16.31
CA ALA A 97 8.65 9.49 -16.18
C ALA A 97 7.98 8.14 -15.89
N ALA A 98 7.49 7.48 -16.94
CA ALA A 98 7.07 6.09 -16.83
C ALA A 98 8.33 5.22 -16.73
N PHE A 99 8.62 4.70 -15.55
CA PHE A 99 9.68 3.71 -15.36
C PHE A 99 9.12 2.33 -15.71
N SER A 100 9.19 1.97 -16.99
CA SER A 100 8.92 0.61 -17.46
C SER A 100 10.23 -0.19 -17.38
N ALA A 101 10.37 -1.02 -16.35
CA ALA A 101 11.47 -1.98 -16.29
C ALA A 101 11.17 -3.14 -17.26
N GLU A 102 11.85 -3.17 -18.41
CA GLU A 102 11.82 -4.33 -19.30
C GLU A 102 12.32 -5.58 -18.58
N PRO A 103 11.69 -6.75 -18.80
CA PRO A 103 12.21 -8.01 -18.29
C PRO A 103 13.51 -8.31 -19.04
N ARG A 104 14.65 -8.13 -18.38
CA ARG A 104 15.97 -8.58 -18.84
C ARG A 104 15.93 -10.06 -19.25
N ARG A 105 15.70 -10.33 -20.53
CA ARG A 105 15.86 -11.65 -21.13
C ARG A 105 17.35 -11.84 -21.37
N TRP A 106 18.03 -12.40 -20.38
CA TRP A 106 19.39 -12.91 -20.52
C TRP A 106 19.37 -14.05 -21.54
N THR A 107 19.77 -13.75 -22.77
CA THR A 107 20.10 -14.78 -23.77
C THR A 107 21.61 -14.89 -23.74
N GLY A 108 22.10 -15.94 -23.08
CA GLY A 108 23.51 -16.28 -23.11
C GLY A 108 23.83 -16.87 -24.46
N GLU A 109 24.56 -16.12 -25.29
CA GLU A 109 25.25 -16.68 -26.43
C GLU A 109 26.75 -16.69 -26.14
N ILE A 110 27.21 -17.91 -25.97
CA ILE A 110 28.56 -18.41 -25.84
C ILE A 110 29.42 -18.05 -27.05
N LEU A 111 30.67 -17.69 -26.81
CA LEU A 111 31.79 -17.89 -27.74
C LEU A 111 33.08 -18.05 -26.94
#